data_AF-A0A849ERT7-F1
#
_entry.id   AF-A0A849ERT7-F1
#
_cell.length_a   1.000
_cell.length_b   1.000
_cell.length_c   1.000
_cell.angle_alpha   90.00
_cell.angle_beta   90.00
_cell.angle_gamma   90.00
#
_symmetry.space_group_name_H-M   'P 1'
#
loop_
_entity.id
_entity.type
_entity.pdbx_description
1 polymer ?
#
loop_
_entity_poly.entity_id
_entity_poly.type
_entity_poly.pdbx_seq_one_letter_code
_entity_poly.pdbx_strand_id
1 'polypeptide(L)'
;MIEALDYEFMRHALLAGLLSSIICGIMGSLVVVNRIVFLSGGIAHAAYGGIGLAFYFGWPFLAGTLGFSLAAAMLMAAITLRARHRADTIIGVIWALGMALGVILIDLTPGYNVDLMSYLFGSILTVPAGDLWIMTALGLLISGAVAFYYKDLLAISYDDEFARIRGVPVKGLYFAMIGLLAVTIVMVIQVVGLILVIAL
;
A
#
# COMPACT_ATOMS: atom_id res chain seq x y z
N MET A 1 5.62 34.32 -2.76
CA MET A 1 4.90 33.06 -3.06
C MET A 1 5.70 32.14 -3.98
N ILE A 2 6.35 32.63 -5.04
CA ILE A 2 7.20 31.79 -5.92
C ILE A 2 8.53 31.40 -5.26
N GLU A 3 9.06 32.20 -4.32
CA GLU A 3 10.30 31.88 -3.57
C GLU A 3 10.21 30.59 -2.73
N ALA A 4 9.00 30.17 -2.33
CA ALA A 4 8.82 28.90 -1.62
C ALA A 4 9.19 27.69 -2.48
N LEU A 5 9.11 27.81 -3.81
CA LEU A 5 9.50 26.76 -4.76
C LEU A 5 11.01 26.65 -4.92
N ASP A 6 11.81 27.54 -4.35
CA ASP A 6 13.26 27.43 -4.43
C ASP A 6 13.84 26.45 -3.42
N TYR A 7 13.09 26.16 -2.36
CA TYR A 7 13.46 25.14 -1.39
C TYR A 7 13.29 23.74 -1.96
N GLU A 8 14.35 22.95 -1.85
CA GLU A 8 14.40 21.56 -2.33
C GLU A 8 13.34 20.67 -1.67
N PHE A 9 13.08 20.84 -0.36
CA PHE A 9 12.04 20.10 0.35
C PHE A 9 10.63 20.39 -0.20
N MET A 10 10.37 21.63 -0.66
CA MET A 10 9.08 22.01 -1.22
C MET A 10 8.89 21.39 -2.62
N ARG A 11 9.95 21.36 -3.42
CA ARG A 11 9.94 20.67 -4.73
C ARG A 11 9.70 19.17 -4.56
N HIS A 12 10.38 18.54 -3.60
CA HIS A 12 10.18 17.12 -3.29
C HIS A 12 8.77 16.84 -2.79
N ALA A 13 8.23 17.67 -1.90
CA ALA A 13 6.87 17.54 -1.41
C ALA A 13 5.84 17.60 -2.54
N LEU A 14 5.98 18.56 -3.46
CA LEU A 14 5.07 18.69 -4.62
C LEU A 14 5.19 17.50 -5.59
N LEU A 15 6.40 17.04 -5.88
CA LEU A 15 6.63 15.89 -6.76
C LEU A 15 6.10 14.59 -6.14
N ALA A 16 6.37 14.36 -4.85
CA ALA A 16 5.85 13.21 -4.11
C ALA A 16 4.32 13.21 -4.07
N GLY A 17 3.71 14.37 -3.83
CA GLY A 17 2.26 14.57 -3.89
C GLY A 17 1.69 14.26 -5.26
N LEU A 18 2.29 14.78 -6.34
CA LEU A 18 1.87 14.50 -7.70
C LEU A 18 1.95 12.99 -8.03
N LEU A 19 3.09 12.35 -7.73
CA LEU A 19 3.29 10.93 -7.96
C LEU A 19 2.28 10.08 -7.17
N SER A 20 2.09 10.39 -5.89
CA SER A 20 1.09 9.71 -5.05
C SER A 20 -0.32 9.86 -5.62
N SER A 21 -0.70 11.06 -6.09
CA SER A 21 -2.05 11.32 -6.63
C SER A 21 -2.36 10.46 -7.87
N ILE A 22 -1.37 10.27 -8.75
CA ILE A 22 -1.51 9.45 -9.96
C ILE A 22 -1.68 7.98 -9.58
N ILE A 23 -0.79 7.46 -8.73
CA ILE A 23 -0.83 6.05 -8.33
C ILE A 23 -2.11 5.74 -7.53
N CYS A 24 -2.49 6.62 -6.59
CA CYS A 24 -3.73 6.51 -5.84
C CYS A 24 -4.96 6.59 -6.73
N GLY A 25 -4.98 7.47 -7.74
CA GLY A 25 -6.09 7.55 -8.70
C GLY A 25 -6.27 6.26 -9.50
N ILE A 26 -5.16 5.67 -9.98
CA ILE A 26 -5.19 4.40 -10.72
C ILE A 26 -5.66 3.26 -9.81
N MET A 27 -4.98 3.06 -8.67
CA MET A 27 -5.28 1.93 -7.80
C MET A 27 -6.60 2.08 -7.05
N GLY A 28 -6.95 3.28 -6.59
CA GLY A 28 -8.22 3.59 -5.94
C GLY A 28 -9.40 3.28 -6.86
N SER A 29 -9.32 3.63 -8.15
CA SER A 29 -10.37 3.28 -9.11
C SER A 29 -10.58 1.75 -9.21
N LEU A 30 -9.50 0.96 -9.25
CA LEU A 30 -9.57 -0.50 -9.26
C LEU A 30 -10.12 -1.06 -7.95
N VAL A 31 -9.70 -0.51 -6.81
CA VAL A 31 -10.14 -0.91 -5.47
C VAL A 31 -11.64 -0.70 -5.30
N VAL A 32 -12.14 0.46 -5.71
CA VAL A 32 -13.56 0.83 -5.61
C VAL A 32 -14.41 -0.03 -6.55
N VAL A 33 -14.00 -0.18 -7.82
CA VAL A 33 -14.76 -0.99 -8.80
C VAL A 33 -14.84 -2.46 -8.35
N ASN A 34 -13.76 -3.02 -7.81
CA ASN A 34 -13.72 -4.40 -7.33
C ASN A 34 -14.34 -4.58 -5.93
N ARG A 35 -14.83 -3.50 -5.29
CA ARG A 35 -15.40 -3.50 -3.94
C ARG A 35 -14.48 -4.10 -2.88
N ILE A 36 -13.18 -3.81 -2.98
CA ILE A 36 -12.14 -4.30 -2.06
C ILE A 36 -11.56 -3.18 -1.17
N VAL A 37 -12.35 -2.13 -0.90
CA VAL A 37 -11.94 -1.00 -0.04
C VAL A 37 -11.59 -1.46 1.38
N PHE A 38 -12.28 -2.46 1.91
CA PHE A 38 -11.95 -3.00 3.24
C PHE A 38 -10.58 -3.70 3.26
N LEU A 39 -10.20 -4.32 2.14
CA LEU A 39 -8.91 -4.96 1.97
C LEU A 39 -7.77 -3.94 1.92
N SER A 40 -7.95 -2.79 1.24
CA SER A 40 -6.92 -1.73 1.20
C SER A 40 -6.63 -1.19 2.60
N GLY A 41 -7.68 -0.91 3.39
CA GLY A 41 -7.54 -0.53 4.81
C GLY A 41 -6.83 -1.60 5.63
N GLY A 42 -7.21 -2.88 5.47
CA GLY A 42 -6.57 -4.00 6.16
C GLY A 42 -5.08 -4.11 5.87
N ILE A 43 -4.66 -3.92 4.61
CA ILE A 43 -3.26 -3.94 4.20
C ILE A 43 -2.50 -2.75 4.79
N ALA A 44 -3.08 -1.55 4.79
CA ALA A 44 -2.45 -0.35 5.35
C ALA A 44 -2.12 -0.52 6.83
N HIS A 45 -3.07 -1.02 7.63
CA HIS A 45 -2.83 -1.24 9.06
C HIS A 45 -1.98 -2.47 9.35
N ALA A 46 -2.06 -3.51 8.53
CA ALA A 46 -1.12 -4.62 8.60
C ALA A 46 0.32 -4.16 8.31
N ALA A 47 0.53 -3.20 7.40
CA ALA A 47 1.86 -2.67 7.10
C ALA A 47 2.55 -2.05 8.33
N TYR A 48 1.80 -1.58 9.33
CA TYR A 48 2.34 -1.09 10.59
C TYR A 48 3.13 -2.16 11.35
N GLY A 49 2.71 -3.43 11.25
CA GLY A 49 3.47 -4.57 11.77
C GLY A 49 4.82 -4.73 11.10
N GLY A 50 4.88 -4.48 9.79
CA GLY A 50 6.12 -4.43 9.01
C GLY A 50 7.04 -3.28 9.40
N ILE A 51 6.47 -2.12 9.72
CA ILE A 51 7.20 -0.95 10.24
C ILE A 51 7.87 -1.35 11.57
N GLY A 52 7.11 -1.91 12.51
CA GLY A 52 7.66 -2.33 13.80
C GLY A 52 8.71 -3.43 13.70
N LEU A 53 8.52 -4.40 12.80
CA LEU A 53 9.53 -5.44 12.51
C LEU A 53 10.82 -4.85 11.94
N ALA A 54 10.71 -3.92 10.98
CA ALA A 54 11.88 -3.28 10.40
C ALA A 54 12.71 -2.56 11.46
N PHE A 55 12.05 -1.83 12.36
CA PHE A 55 12.72 -1.13 13.45
C PHE A 55 13.32 -2.07 14.49
N TYR A 56 12.58 -3.08 14.93
CA TYR A 56 13.06 -4.02 15.94
C TYR A 56 14.29 -4.82 15.50
N PHE A 57 14.33 -5.25 14.22
CA PHE A 57 15.48 -5.98 13.66
C PHE A 57 16.57 -5.07 13.06
N GLY A 58 16.36 -3.76 13.02
CA GLY A 58 17.29 -2.81 12.39
C GLY A 58 17.41 -2.99 10.86
N TRP A 59 16.36 -3.49 10.21
CA TRP A 59 16.33 -3.67 8.75
C TRP A 59 15.99 -2.37 8.02
N PRO A 60 16.31 -2.25 6.72
CA PRO A 60 15.85 -1.13 5.92
C PRO A 60 14.33 -1.02 5.97
N PHE A 61 13.82 0.18 6.27
CA PHE A 61 12.39 0.46 6.40
C PHE A 61 11.59 -0.11 5.23
N LEU A 62 12.01 0.18 3.99
CA LEU A 62 11.32 -0.26 2.79
C LEU A 62 11.25 -1.79 2.67
N ALA A 63 12.33 -2.49 3.02
CA ALA A 63 12.39 -3.95 2.90
C ALA A 63 11.49 -4.64 3.93
N GLY A 64 11.52 -4.21 5.20
CA GLY A 64 10.70 -4.80 6.24
C GLY A 64 9.21 -4.50 6.06
N THR A 65 8.88 -3.26 5.68
CA THR A 65 7.49 -2.84 5.44
C THR A 65 6.88 -3.50 4.21
N LEU A 66 7.56 -3.48 3.06
CA LEU A 66 7.10 -4.14 1.84
C LEU A 66 7.01 -5.65 2.03
N GLY A 67 8.01 -6.28 2.66
CA GLY A 67 8.02 -7.73 2.86
C GLY A 67 6.81 -8.20 3.68
N PHE A 68 6.55 -7.53 4.80
CA PHE A 68 5.42 -7.86 5.67
C PHE A 68 4.08 -7.50 5.04
N SER A 69 3.96 -6.31 4.44
CA SER A 69 2.69 -5.87 3.83
C SER A 69 2.32 -6.74 2.63
N LEU A 70 3.29 -7.15 1.81
CA LEU A 70 3.07 -8.06 0.69
C LEU A 70 2.66 -9.45 1.20
N ALA A 71 3.32 -9.97 2.24
CA ALA A 71 2.94 -11.24 2.85
C ALA A 71 1.50 -11.19 3.41
N ALA A 72 1.16 -10.12 4.14
CA ALA A 72 -0.18 -9.91 4.67
C ALA A 72 -1.23 -9.75 3.56
N ALA A 73 -0.91 -9.00 2.50
CA ALA A 73 -1.78 -8.80 1.35
C ALA A 73 -2.03 -10.10 0.58
N MET A 74 -1.01 -10.93 0.36
CA MET A 74 -1.14 -12.25 -0.27
C MET A 74 -1.98 -13.20 0.60
N LEU A 75 -1.78 -13.19 1.91
CA LEU A 75 -2.60 -13.96 2.84
C LEU A 75 -4.06 -13.53 2.76
N MET A 76 -4.33 -12.23 2.83
CA MET A 76 -5.69 -11.69 2.71
C MET A 76 -6.31 -11.99 1.34
N ALA A 77 -5.55 -11.87 0.24
CA ALA A 77 -6.00 -12.23 -1.10
C ALA A 77 -6.44 -13.70 -1.19
N ALA A 78 -5.64 -14.61 -0.65
CA ALA A 78 -5.95 -16.05 -0.63
C ALA A 78 -7.22 -16.35 0.18
N ILE A 79 -7.42 -15.64 1.30
CA ILE A 79 -8.60 -15.78 2.15
C ILE A 79 -9.84 -15.24 1.44
N THR A 80 -9.75 -14.07 0.81
CA THR A 80 -10.88 -13.46 0.08
C THR A 80 -11.34 -14.34 -1.09
N LEU A 81 -10.40 -14.98 -1.79
CA LEU A 81 -10.71 -15.94 -2.86
C LEU A 81 -11.38 -17.22 -2.36
N ARG A 82 -11.05 -17.71 -1.16
CA ARG A 82 -11.53 -19.00 -0.64
C ARG A 82 -12.78 -18.87 0.24
N ALA A 83 -12.95 -17.75 0.93
CA ALA A 83 -13.97 -17.55 1.95
C ALA A 83 -14.56 -16.12 1.90
N ARG A 84 -15.13 -15.74 0.74
CA ARG A 84 -15.67 -14.39 0.49
C ARG A 84 -16.64 -13.89 1.57
N HIS A 85 -17.45 -14.77 2.17
CA HIS A 85 -18.40 -14.40 3.24
C HIS A 85 -17.76 -14.08 4.60
N ARG A 86 -16.55 -14.55 4.88
CA ARG A 86 -15.83 -14.30 6.15
C ARG A 86 -14.58 -13.46 5.96
N ALA A 87 -14.31 -13.02 4.72
CA ALA A 87 -13.12 -12.29 4.36
C ALA A 87 -12.98 -11.03 5.21
N ASP A 88 -14.04 -10.23 5.33
CA ASP A 88 -14.03 -8.96 6.07
C ASP A 88 -13.68 -9.16 7.55
N THR A 89 -14.22 -10.18 8.21
CA THR A 89 -13.87 -10.49 9.61
C THR A 89 -12.40 -10.86 9.75
N ILE A 90 -11.88 -11.70 8.85
CA ILE A 90 -10.49 -12.15 8.92
C ILE A 90 -9.52 -11.01 8.58
N ILE A 91 -9.86 -10.17 7.60
CA ILE A 91 -9.11 -8.95 7.28
C ILE A 91 -9.06 -8.02 8.50
N GLY A 92 -10.19 -7.86 9.22
CA GLY A 92 -10.23 -7.09 10.46
C GLY A 92 -9.35 -7.65 11.57
N VAL A 93 -9.24 -8.98 11.67
CA VAL A 93 -8.32 -9.63 12.62
C VAL A 93 -6.86 -9.39 12.21
N ILE A 94 -6.53 -9.54 10.92
CA ILE A 94 -5.16 -9.31 10.40
C ILE A 94 -4.75 -7.84 10.60
N TRP A 95 -5.66 -6.90 10.37
CA TRP A 95 -5.49 -5.49 10.68
C TRP A 95 -5.12 -5.31 12.15
N ALA A 96 -5.97 -5.76 13.07
CA ALA A 96 -5.77 -5.55 14.51
C ALA A 96 -4.45 -6.18 14.98
N LEU A 97 -4.14 -7.38 14.51
CA LEU A 97 -2.88 -8.06 14.80
C LEU A 97 -1.68 -7.30 14.26
N GLY A 98 -1.71 -6.85 13.00
CA GLY A 98 -0.60 -6.12 12.40
C GLY A 98 -0.31 -4.81 13.11
N MET A 99 -1.33 -4.04 13.47
CA MET A 99 -1.16 -2.81 14.25
C MET A 99 -0.62 -3.11 15.65
N ALA A 100 -1.20 -4.07 16.37
CA ALA A 100 -0.74 -4.44 17.71
C ALA A 100 0.71 -4.93 17.71
N LEU A 101 1.07 -5.80 16.77
CA LEU A 101 2.45 -6.25 16.59
C LEU A 101 3.41 -5.10 16.31
N GLY A 102 3.01 -4.16 15.44
CA GLY A 102 3.81 -2.99 15.12
C GLY A 102 4.09 -2.13 16.37
N VAL A 103 3.06 -1.81 17.13
CA VAL A 103 3.17 -1.00 18.36
C VAL A 103 4.03 -1.70 19.40
N ILE A 104 3.79 -2.99 19.66
CA ILE A 104 4.55 -3.77 20.64
C ILE A 104 6.04 -3.83 20.25
N LEU A 105 6.35 -4.13 18.99
CA LEU A 105 7.75 -4.22 18.55
C LEU A 105 8.48 -2.88 18.62
N ILE A 106 7.79 -1.77 18.32
CA ILE A 106 8.38 -0.43 18.47
C ILE A 106 8.64 -0.13 19.95
N ASP A 107 7.69 -0.43 20.84
CA ASP A 107 7.84 -0.21 22.29
C ASP A 107 8.98 -1.05 22.90
N LEU A 108 9.19 -2.27 22.41
CA LEU A 108 10.31 -3.12 22.83
C LEU A 108 11.68 -2.69 22.25
N THR A 109 11.72 -1.77 21.28
CA THR A 109 12.97 -1.36 20.63
C THR A 109 13.77 -0.41 21.54
N PRO A 110 14.96 -0.79 22.03
CA PRO A 110 15.68 0.00 23.03
C PRO A 110 16.20 1.33 22.46
N GLY A 111 15.89 2.44 23.12
CA GLY A 111 16.56 3.73 22.90
C GLY A 111 16.06 4.57 21.72
N TYR A 112 14.95 4.20 21.07
CA TYR A 112 14.41 4.94 19.92
C TYR A 112 12.93 5.31 20.12
N ASN A 113 12.65 6.60 20.32
CA ASN A 113 11.28 7.14 20.28
C ASN A 113 10.93 7.38 18.80
N VAL A 114 10.49 6.34 18.09
CA VAL A 114 9.88 6.54 16.77
C VAL A 114 8.65 7.42 16.99
N ASP A 115 8.51 8.51 16.25
CA ASP A 115 7.28 9.28 16.26
C ASP A 115 6.20 8.48 15.52
N LEU A 116 5.50 7.60 16.26
CA LEU A 116 4.39 6.81 15.73
C LEU A 116 3.35 7.70 15.05
N MET A 117 3.13 8.91 15.59
CA MET A 117 2.15 9.86 15.07
C MET A 117 2.56 10.36 13.68
N SER A 118 3.86 10.57 13.45
CA SER A 118 4.38 10.96 12.14
C SER A 118 4.06 9.93 11.04
N TYR A 119 4.05 8.63 11.34
CA TYR A 119 3.67 7.61 10.35
C TYR A 119 2.15 7.45 10.20
N LEU A 120 1.39 7.71 11.27
CA LEU A 120 -0.08 7.69 11.19
C LEU A 120 -0.62 8.84 10.35
N PHE A 121 -0.02 10.04 10.46
CA PHE A 121 -0.44 11.24 9.74
C PHE A 121 0.38 11.56 8.48
N GLY A 122 1.55 10.93 8.32
CA GLY A 122 2.47 11.16 7.19
C GLY A 122 3.22 12.50 7.31
N SER A 123 4.30 12.63 6.56
CA SER A 123 5.03 13.90 6.45
C SER A 123 5.61 14.07 5.04
N ILE A 124 4.85 14.76 4.19
CA ILE A 124 5.24 15.05 2.80
C ILE A 124 6.49 15.94 2.71
N LEU A 125 6.81 16.71 3.75
CA LEU A 125 7.97 17.61 3.78
C LEU A 125 9.30 16.86 4.02
N THR A 126 9.25 15.66 4.60
CA THR A 126 10.46 14.92 5.02
C THR A 126 10.89 13.87 4.01
N VAL A 127 10.34 13.88 2.79
CA VAL A 127 10.66 12.90 1.74
C VAL A 127 12.08 13.17 1.20
N PRO A 128 13.03 12.24 1.38
CA PRO A 128 14.37 12.39 0.83
C PRO A 128 14.39 12.19 -0.69
N ALA A 129 15.39 12.77 -1.36
CA ALA A 129 15.55 12.66 -2.81
C ALA A 129 15.66 11.20 -3.29
N GLY A 130 16.30 10.32 -2.52
CA GLY A 130 16.41 8.90 -2.83
C GLY A 130 15.06 8.18 -2.88
N ASP A 131 14.16 8.51 -1.96
CA ASP A 131 12.82 7.93 -1.92
C ASP A 131 11.99 8.40 -3.11
N LEU A 132 12.21 9.63 -3.60
CA LEU A 132 11.53 10.14 -4.80
C LEU A 132 11.88 9.33 -6.07
N TRP A 133 13.12 8.89 -6.22
CA TRP A 133 13.53 8.00 -7.32
C TRP A 133 12.85 6.63 -7.20
N ILE A 134 12.76 6.09 -5.99
CA ILE A 134 12.08 4.82 -5.71
C ILE A 134 10.57 4.96 -5.98
N MET A 135 9.95 6.07 -5.56
CA MET A 135 8.55 6.43 -5.88
C MET A 135 8.31 6.50 -7.37
N THR A 136 9.21 7.13 -8.12
CA THR A 136 9.08 7.25 -9.56
C THR A 136 9.21 5.89 -10.23
N ALA A 137 10.19 5.08 -9.84
CA ALA A 137 10.41 3.73 -10.39
C ALA A 137 9.23 2.79 -10.11
N LEU A 138 8.75 2.74 -8.85
CA LEU A 138 7.62 1.92 -8.46
C LEU A 138 6.30 2.44 -9.06
N GLY A 139 6.12 3.76 -9.14
CA GLY A 139 4.98 4.38 -9.79
C GLY A 139 4.89 4.05 -11.28
N LEU A 140 6.01 4.09 -12.00
CA LEU A 140 6.09 3.64 -13.40
C LEU A 140 5.82 2.14 -13.53
N LEU A 141 6.34 1.33 -12.61
CA LEU A 141 6.08 -0.11 -12.60
C LEU A 141 4.60 -0.43 -12.37
N ILE A 142 3.95 0.22 -11.41
CA ILE A 142 2.52 0.04 -11.14
C ILE A 142 1.69 0.51 -12.33
N SER A 143 1.95 1.73 -12.82
CA SER A 143 1.22 2.30 -13.95
C SER A 143 1.41 1.46 -15.23
N GLY A 144 2.62 0.98 -15.48
CA GLY A 144 2.94 0.11 -16.60
C GLY A 144 2.28 -1.26 -16.48
N ALA A 145 2.29 -1.88 -15.29
CA ALA A 145 1.62 -3.15 -15.05
C ALA A 145 0.10 -3.01 -15.23
N VAL A 146 -0.51 -1.96 -14.68
CA VAL A 146 -1.95 -1.71 -14.85
C VAL A 146 -2.28 -1.41 -16.30
N ALA A 147 -1.49 -0.61 -17.01
CA ALA A 147 -1.71 -0.33 -18.44
C ALA A 147 -1.61 -1.59 -19.30
N PHE A 148 -0.64 -2.46 -19.01
CA PHE A 148 -0.44 -3.72 -19.74
C PHE A 148 -1.59 -4.70 -19.50
N TYR A 149 -2.00 -4.89 -18.24
CA TYR A 149 -3.09 -5.79 -17.85
C TYR A 149 -4.48 -5.12 -17.83
N TYR A 150 -4.61 -3.90 -18.37
CA TYR A 150 -5.82 -3.08 -18.22
C TYR A 150 -7.09 -3.81 -18.67
N LYS A 151 -7.03 -4.47 -19.85
CA LYS A 151 -8.18 -5.20 -20.40
C LYS A 151 -8.58 -6.40 -19.54
N ASP A 152 -7.60 -7.09 -18.96
CA ASP A 152 -7.83 -8.27 -18.15
C ASP A 152 -8.33 -7.90 -16.75
N LEU A 153 -7.76 -6.84 -16.15
CA LEU A 153 -8.25 -6.26 -14.90
C LEU A 153 -9.68 -5.75 -15.05
N LEU A 154 -10.00 -5.09 -16.17
CA LEU A 154 -11.36 -4.66 -16.50
C LEU A 154 -12.29 -5.87 -16.63
N ALA A 155 -11.89 -6.92 -17.36
CA ALA A 155 -12.70 -8.12 -17.52
C ALA A 155 -13.07 -8.76 -16.17
N ILE A 156 -12.09 -8.91 -15.28
CA ILE A 156 -12.30 -9.47 -13.93
C ILE A 156 -13.19 -8.57 -13.07
N SER A 157 -13.07 -7.25 -13.23
CA SER A 157 -13.84 -6.26 -12.46
C SER A 157 -15.33 -6.26 -12.82
N TYR A 158 -15.67 -6.58 -14.07
CA TYR A 158 -17.05 -6.63 -14.54
C TYR A 158 -17.70 -8.01 -14.34
N ASP A 159 -17.00 -9.08 -14.74
CA ASP A 159 -17.52 -10.44 -14.67
C ASP A 159 -16.36 -11.44 -14.62
N ASP A 160 -16.17 -12.04 -13.44
CA ASP A 160 -15.11 -13.00 -13.17
C ASP A 160 -15.37 -14.37 -13.83
N GLU A 161 -16.63 -14.76 -14.03
CA GLU A 161 -16.99 -15.99 -14.74
C GLU A 161 -16.71 -15.84 -16.24
N PHE A 162 -17.12 -14.72 -16.83
CA PHE A 162 -16.86 -14.42 -18.24
C PHE A 162 -15.37 -14.31 -18.54
N ALA A 163 -14.61 -13.65 -17.66
CA ALA A 163 -13.15 -13.56 -17.79
C ALA A 163 -12.51 -14.96 -17.75
N ARG A 164 -12.98 -15.85 -16.86
CA ARG A 164 -12.49 -17.23 -16.78
C ARG A 164 -12.81 -18.05 -18.04
N ILE A 165 -13.99 -17.88 -18.63
CA ILE A 165 -14.36 -18.56 -19.88
C ILE A 165 -13.49 -18.08 -21.05
N ARG A 166 -13.10 -16.80 -21.07
CA ARG A 166 -12.17 -16.24 -22.06
C ARG A 166 -10.70 -16.66 -21.88
N GLY A 167 -10.39 -17.49 -20.88
CA GLY A 167 -9.03 -17.98 -20.62
C GLY A 167 -8.14 -16.99 -19.86
N VAL A 168 -8.71 -15.92 -19.29
CA VAL A 168 -7.97 -14.96 -18.47
C VAL A 168 -7.60 -15.62 -17.13
N PRO A 169 -6.33 -15.53 -16.67
CA PRO A 169 -5.89 -16.13 -15.41
C PRO A 169 -6.38 -15.31 -14.19
N VAL A 170 -7.68 -15.34 -13.92
CA VAL A 170 -8.37 -14.52 -12.90
C VAL A 170 -7.67 -14.54 -11.54
N LYS A 171 -7.28 -15.72 -11.06
CA LYS A 171 -6.61 -15.86 -9.76
C LYS A 171 -5.26 -15.13 -9.74
N GLY A 172 -4.43 -15.35 -10.76
CA GLY A 172 -3.11 -14.72 -10.84
C GLY A 172 -3.19 -13.20 -10.92
N LEU A 173 -4.13 -12.69 -11.72
CA LEU A 173 -4.37 -11.26 -11.85
C LEU A 173 -4.91 -10.63 -10.56
N TYR A 174 -5.78 -11.33 -9.83
CA TYR A 174 -6.26 -10.86 -8.52
C TYR A 174 -5.12 -10.75 -7.50
N PHE A 175 -4.26 -11.77 -7.41
CA PHE A 175 -3.06 -11.71 -6.55
C PHE A 175 -2.10 -10.60 -6.98
N ALA A 176 -1.89 -10.43 -8.29
CA ALA A 176 -1.06 -9.34 -8.81
C ALA A 176 -1.64 -7.96 -8.46
N MET A 177 -2.96 -7.76 -8.63
CA MET A 177 -3.64 -6.52 -8.28
C MET A 177 -3.49 -6.19 -6.80
N ILE A 178 -3.68 -7.17 -5.91
CA ILE A 178 -3.51 -6.98 -4.46
C ILE A 178 -2.03 -6.75 -4.10
N GLY A 179 -1.10 -7.40 -4.78
CA GLY A 179 0.33 -7.13 -4.62
C GLY A 179 0.69 -5.69 -5.00
N LEU A 180 0.21 -5.22 -6.15
CA LEU A 180 0.39 -3.83 -6.60
C LEU A 180 -0.24 -2.83 -5.62
N LEU A 181 -1.40 -3.18 -5.05
CA LEU A 181 -2.06 -2.39 -4.01
C LEU A 181 -1.20 -2.31 -2.75
N ALA A 182 -0.63 -3.42 -2.28
CA ALA A 182 0.26 -3.43 -1.12
C ALA A 182 1.50 -2.56 -1.34
N VAL A 183 2.13 -2.64 -2.51
CA VAL A 183 3.26 -1.79 -2.88
C VAL A 183 2.83 -0.32 -2.88
N THR A 184 1.69 0.00 -3.50
CA THR A 184 1.13 1.36 -3.52
C THR A 184 0.93 1.91 -2.11
N ILE A 185 0.32 1.12 -1.23
CA ILE A 185 0.06 1.51 0.16
C ILE A 185 1.37 1.84 0.89
N VAL A 186 2.38 0.98 0.82
CA VAL A 186 3.67 1.23 1.49
C VAL A 186 4.33 2.52 0.99
N MET A 187 4.25 2.78 -0.31
CA MET A 187 4.80 4.00 -0.90
C MET A 187 4.07 5.26 -0.44
N VAL A 188 2.76 5.19 -0.28
CA VAL A 188 1.92 6.35 0.07
C VAL A 188 1.95 6.63 1.57
N ILE A 189 2.21 5.62 2.43
CA ILE A 189 2.26 5.78 3.89
C ILE A 189 3.23 6.89 4.33
N GLN A 190 4.42 6.99 3.72
CA GLN A 190 5.38 8.03 4.10
C GLN A 190 4.91 9.45 3.75
N VAL A 191 4.20 9.59 2.64
CA VAL A 191 3.79 10.89 2.07
C VAL A 191 2.49 11.40 2.70
N VAL A 192 1.48 10.53 2.74
CA VAL A 192 0.10 10.91 3.05
C VAL A 192 -0.31 10.43 4.45
N GLY A 193 0.38 9.42 4.99
CA GLY A 193 0.06 8.86 6.29
C GLY A 193 -0.97 7.73 6.22
N LEU A 194 -0.87 6.85 7.20
CA LEU A 194 -1.61 5.59 7.24
C LEU A 194 -3.13 5.79 7.42
N ILE A 195 -3.55 6.86 8.12
CA ILE A 195 -4.97 7.18 8.33
C ILE A 195 -5.64 7.59 7.00
N LEU A 196 -4.97 8.43 6.20
CA LEU A 196 -5.55 8.92 4.95
C LEU A 196 -5.62 7.83 3.87
N VAL A 197 -4.80 6.78 3.94
CA VAL A 197 -4.83 5.66 2.99
C VAL A 197 -6.18 4.93 3.00
N ILE A 198 -6.92 4.99 4.11
CA ILE A 198 -8.28 4.42 4.19
C ILE A 198 -9.25 5.16 3.26
N ALA A 199 -8.97 6.42 2.89
CA ALA A 199 -9.79 7.22 1.99
C ALA A 199 -9.51 6.96 0.49
N LEU A 200 -8.67 5.96 0.17
CA LEU A 200 -8.28 5.57 -1.19
C LEU A 200 -9.38 4.79 -1.95
#